data_AF-A0A3B1CTV6-F1
#
_entry.id   AF-A0A3B1CTV6-F1
#
_cell.length_a   1.000
_cell.length_b   1.000
_cell.length_c   1.000
_cell.angle_alpha   90.00
_cell.angle_beta   90.00
_cell.angle_gamma   90.00
#
_symmetry.space_group_name_H-M   'P 1'
#
loop_
_entity.id
_entity.type
_entity.pdbx_description
1 polymer ?
#
loop_
_entity_poly.entity_id
_entity_poly.type
_entity_poly.pdbx_seq_one_letter_code
_entity_poly.pdbx_strand_id
1 'polypeptide(L)'
;MKQKSVIKYSVLFVLFFAGIAIGLLLWNRIELPFQNLWGVKGKLTEIQYNPANNVVRFAVLLLSPLLLLSIAYLLGRRKLGDIIFTEAPSPAGGSSHGSRPPVKFLLPGLLIVFSIVVALNIPTFHASGKFDSFHEGETLGPAVSYMAGETPYKDFIFLHGLYENPLRSVIAFHFFGRSIGSVRTLESIMKIAVFVLLSIFMLQLYRGRYLYSFTAVTILAFLHCSLMFHLPRLMLIKTRDITVFLFLITLVMLQDIGKEQDYRIKKLFMAGFLFSFIPLASFGYSVDRGAFLFAAYLILFPALYLLYFYKVNLRRYFLFSSFLGLLSAVLLMGFLLHGGFTEFFRYVFLTMPRYKGLMSGKVYPVFDKLFLAVSVLIAANTFWVVFKFMQELHLNNGRLRVSVRSFMEKYLLEFSMLILSLLLFRSALGRSDWPHVTYSLPVTYILSIYIVIKHYSHKFLRGYAFTKTYTCLLAAVVTVIFSLGIYQIYRGDQIKENFPLGVKDSEIIPDNYKATISFLKNNLTPDESFFTMTAEASWYYFIDRPSPCRFPVIIFAMPYFYQNEVVKELEKNNVKFVLYRNSHRASRFDGFSNEERLPVIA
;
A
#
# COMPACT_ATOMS: atom_id res chain seq x y z
N MET A 1 0.25 27.55 -33.84
CA MET A 1 0.27 26.41 -32.88
C MET A 1 0.38 26.83 -31.41
N LYS A 2 1.26 27.77 -31.02
CA LYS A 2 1.43 28.18 -29.61
C LYS A 2 0.14 28.70 -28.94
N GLN A 3 -0.61 29.60 -29.61
CA GLN A 3 -1.83 30.21 -29.05
C GLN A 3 -2.94 29.18 -28.75
N LYS A 4 -3.21 28.22 -29.65
CA LYS A 4 -4.19 27.15 -29.43
C LYS A 4 -3.81 26.25 -28.25
N SER A 5 -2.51 25.96 -28.08
CA SER A 5 -2.01 25.18 -26.95
C SER A 5 -2.18 25.92 -25.63
N VAL A 6 -1.93 27.23 -25.59
CA VAL A 6 -2.14 28.05 -24.38
C VAL A 6 -3.61 28.04 -23.99
N ILE A 7 -4.52 28.33 -24.93
CA ILE A 7 -5.97 28.33 -24.70
C ILE A 7 -6.43 26.97 -24.15
N LYS A 8 -6.00 25.86 -24.76
CA LYS A 8 -6.32 24.50 -24.30
C LYS A 8 -5.97 24.29 -22.83
N TYR A 9 -4.72 24.57 -22.44
CA TYR A 9 -4.29 24.34 -21.05
C TYR A 9 -4.93 25.32 -20.08
N SER A 10 -5.18 26.57 -20.48
CA SER A 10 -5.93 27.53 -19.66
C SER A 10 -7.36 27.07 -19.37
N VAL A 11 -8.08 26.56 -20.38
CA VAL A 11 -9.44 26.04 -20.17
C VAL A 11 -9.41 24.81 -19.26
N LEU A 12 -8.52 23.85 -19.50
CA LEU A 12 -8.40 22.66 -18.65
C LEU A 12 -8.05 23.03 -17.19
N PHE A 13 -7.17 24.00 -17.00
CA PHE A 13 -6.81 24.53 -15.68
C PHE A 13 -8.03 25.12 -14.98
N VAL A 14 -8.80 25.98 -15.66
CA VAL A 14 -10.02 26.58 -15.09
C VAL A 14 -11.04 25.51 -14.73
N LEU A 15 -11.33 24.55 -15.62
CA LEU A 15 -12.27 23.45 -15.33
C LEU A 15 -11.83 22.64 -14.11
N PHE A 16 -10.53 22.36 -14.00
CA PHE A 16 -9.99 21.60 -12.87
C PHE A 16 -10.17 22.37 -11.55
N PHE A 17 -9.68 23.60 -11.46
CA PHE A 17 -9.73 24.38 -10.21
C PHE A 17 -11.15 24.81 -9.82
N ALA A 18 -12.02 25.11 -10.79
CA ALA A 18 -13.45 25.33 -10.52
C ALA A 18 -14.11 24.07 -9.95
N GLY A 19 -13.78 22.89 -10.48
CA GLY A 19 -14.27 21.62 -9.96
C GLY A 19 -13.79 21.33 -8.54
N ILE A 20 -12.52 21.61 -8.24
CA ILE A 20 -11.98 21.51 -6.88
C ILE A 20 -12.72 22.45 -5.93
N ALA A 21 -12.95 23.71 -6.34
CA ALA A 21 -13.71 24.67 -5.54
C ALA A 21 -15.14 24.18 -5.23
N ILE A 22 -15.85 23.64 -6.24
CA ILE A 22 -17.18 23.03 -6.04
C ILE A 22 -17.11 21.87 -5.03
N GLY A 23 -16.14 20.97 -5.19
CA GLY A 23 -15.96 19.84 -4.28
C GLY A 23 -15.71 20.28 -2.83
N LEU A 24 -14.92 21.34 -2.62
CA LEU A 24 -14.68 21.92 -1.29
C LEU A 24 -15.92 22.62 -0.72
N LEU A 25 -16.70 23.33 -1.53
CA LEU A 25 -17.95 23.96 -1.11
C LEU A 25 -18.98 22.92 -0.64
N LEU A 26 -19.03 21.76 -1.30
CA LEU A 26 -19.93 20.67 -0.95
C LEU A 26 -19.42 19.80 0.21
N TRP A 27 -18.12 19.87 0.57
CA TRP A 27 -17.48 18.96 1.52
C TRP A 27 -18.21 18.90 2.87
N ASN A 28 -18.49 20.06 3.47
CA ASN A 28 -19.16 20.15 4.77
C ASN A 28 -20.69 19.97 4.69
N ARG A 29 -21.25 19.86 3.48
CA ARG A 29 -22.70 19.67 3.25
C ARG A 29 -23.09 18.19 3.16
N ILE A 30 -22.12 17.29 2.99
CA ILE A 30 -22.35 15.85 2.87
C ILE A 30 -22.28 15.24 4.26
N GLU A 31 -23.41 14.75 4.76
CA GLU A 31 -23.52 14.08 6.05
C GLU A 31 -24.45 12.86 5.94
N LEU A 32 -23.89 11.68 6.18
CA LEU A 32 -24.60 10.41 6.20
C LEU A 32 -25.05 10.08 7.63
N PRO A 33 -26.20 9.38 7.79
CA PRO A 33 -26.73 9.02 9.11
C PRO A 33 -25.75 8.13 9.87
N PHE A 34 -25.55 8.41 11.15
CA PHE A 34 -24.66 7.64 12.02
C PHE A 34 -25.35 6.41 12.61
N GLN A 35 -24.61 5.30 12.72
CA GLN A 35 -25.04 4.07 13.36
C GLN A 35 -23.87 3.43 14.12
N ASN A 36 -24.16 2.90 15.32
CA ASN A 36 -23.20 2.17 16.15
C ASN A 36 -23.88 0.96 16.83
N LEU A 37 -24.36 0.03 16.01
CA LEU A 37 -25.14 -1.12 16.47
C LEU A 37 -24.37 -2.05 17.43
N TRP A 38 -23.04 -1.99 17.42
CA TRP A 38 -22.18 -2.91 18.18
C TRP A 38 -21.50 -2.26 19.39
N GLY A 39 -21.89 -1.02 19.72
CA GLY A 39 -21.40 -0.31 20.90
C GLY A 39 -19.91 -0.02 20.90
N VAL A 40 -19.30 0.10 19.73
CA VAL A 40 -17.87 0.38 19.64
C VAL A 40 -17.59 1.80 20.11
N LYS A 41 -16.59 1.97 20.96
CA LYS A 41 -16.12 3.29 21.40
C LYS A 41 -14.88 3.69 20.61
N GLY A 42 -14.87 4.92 20.09
CA GLY A 42 -13.74 5.51 19.36
C GLY A 42 -14.01 6.97 18.97
N LYS A 43 -13.02 7.63 18.35
CA LYS A 43 -13.10 9.07 18.05
C LYS A 43 -14.31 9.47 17.20
N LEU A 44 -14.65 8.69 16.18
CA LEU A 44 -15.81 8.99 15.34
C LEU A 44 -17.14 8.80 16.08
N THR A 45 -17.19 7.88 17.05
CA THR A 45 -18.41 7.61 17.80
C THR A 45 -18.73 8.69 18.83
N GLU A 46 -17.72 9.38 19.38
CA GLU A 46 -17.93 10.53 20.28
C GLU A 46 -18.66 11.68 19.61
N ILE A 47 -18.32 11.93 18.34
CA ILE A 47 -18.91 13.01 17.54
C ILE A 47 -20.04 12.52 16.62
N GLN A 48 -20.51 11.28 16.81
CA GLN A 48 -21.54 10.63 15.98
C GLN A 48 -21.29 10.77 14.47
N TYR A 49 -20.03 10.58 14.04
CA TYR A 49 -19.63 10.73 12.65
C TYR A 49 -19.67 9.40 11.91
N ASN A 50 -20.43 9.32 10.80
CA ASN A 50 -20.43 8.14 9.93
C ASN A 50 -19.08 8.02 9.19
N PRO A 51 -18.31 6.91 9.36
CA PRO A 51 -17.02 6.73 8.69
C PRO A 51 -17.07 6.81 7.15
N ALA A 52 -18.21 6.51 6.53
CA ALA A 52 -18.40 6.59 5.08
C ALA A 52 -18.41 8.04 4.56
N ASN A 53 -18.65 9.04 5.42
CA ASN A 53 -18.59 10.46 5.05
C ASN A 53 -17.25 10.82 4.42
N ASN A 54 -16.13 10.33 4.96
CA ASN A 54 -14.80 10.59 4.39
C ASN A 54 -14.69 10.10 2.94
N VAL A 55 -15.26 8.93 2.65
CA VAL A 55 -15.22 8.32 1.32
C VAL A 55 -16.09 9.08 0.33
N VAL A 56 -17.34 9.41 0.71
CA VAL A 56 -18.27 10.13 -0.16
C VAL A 56 -17.79 11.56 -0.42
N ARG A 57 -17.33 12.27 0.62
CA ARG A 57 -16.77 13.63 0.48
C ARG A 57 -15.56 13.63 -0.45
N PHE A 58 -14.63 12.69 -0.27
CA PHE A 58 -13.48 12.53 -1.16
C PHE A 58 -13.89 12.21 -2.60
N ALA A 59 -14.87 11.32 -2.80
CA ALA A 59 -15.40 11.01 -4.12
C ALA A 59 -16.02 12.24 -4.80
N VAL A 60 -16.80 13.06 -4.08
CA VAL A 60 -17.38 14.30 -4.63
C VAL A 60 -16.28 15.29 -5.04
N LEU A 61 -15.25 15.47 -4.21
CA LEU A 61 -14.09 16.31 -4.55
C LEU A 61 -13.39 15.83 -5.82
N LEU A 62 -13.21 14.52 -5.96
CA LEU A 62 -12.57 13.89 -7.13
C LEU A 62 -13.42 13.99 -8.40
N LEU A 63 -14.73 13.78 -8.29
CA LEU A 63 -15.66 13.72 -9.41
C LEU A 63 -16.07 15.11 -9.92
N SER A 64 -16.02 16.15 -9.09
CA SER A 64 -16.45 17.50 -9.48
C SER A 64 -15.68 18.08 -10.69
N PRO A 65 -14.33 18.04 -10.74
CA PRO A 65 -13.58 18.39 -11.95
C PRO A 65 -13.94 17.55 -13.18
N LEU A 66 -14.24 16.26 -13.00
CA LEU A 66 -14.58 15.35 -14.10
C LEU A 66 -15.97 15.67 -14.67
N LEU A 67 -16.92 16.06 -13.81
CA LEU A 67 -18.24 16.49 -14.22
C LEU A 67 -18.14 17.73 -15.10
N LEU A 68 -17.37 18.74 -14.69
CA LEU A 68 -17.15 19.94 -15.51
C LEU A 68 -16.47 19.61 -16.84
N LEU A 69 -15.50 18.69 -16.84
CA LEU A 69 -14.85 18.22 -18.07
C LEU A 69 -15.85 17.50 -19.00
N SER A 70 -16.75 16.69 -18.43
CA SER A 70 -17.79 15.96 -19.16
C SER A 70 -18.83 16.93 -19.76
N ILE A 71 -19.24 17.94 -18.99
CA ILE A 71 -20.12 19.02 -19.45
C ILE A 71 -19.45 19.79 -20.59
N ALA A 72 -18.17 20.14 -20.47
CA ALA A 72 -17.42 20.82 -21.52
C ALA A 72 -17.29 19.97 -22.80
N TYR A 73 -17.18 18.64 -22.66
CA TYR A 73 -17.16 17.71 -23.80
C TYR A 73 -18.52 17.62 -24.50
N LEU A 74 -19.62 17.48 -23.74
CA LEU A 74 -20.97 17.28 -24.28
C LEU A 74 -21.61 18.57 -24.81
N LEU A 75 -21.42 19.69 -24.12
CA LEU A 75 -22.02 20.99 -24.45
C LEU A 75 -21.08 21.92 -25.23
N GLY A 76 -19.81 21.52 -25.41
CA GLY A 76 -18.81 22.33 -26.09
C GLY A 76 -19.19 22.60 -27.55
N ARG A 77 -19.14 23.87 -27.98
CA ARG A 77 -19.21 24.21 -29.41
C ARG A 77 -18.10 23.45 -30.15
N ARG A 78 -18.39 22.87 -31.33
CA ARG A 78 -17.43 22.07 -32.13
C ARG A 78 -16.02 22.69 -32.18
N LYS A 79 -15.92 24.00 -32.46
CA LYS A 79 -14.63 24.73 -32.49
C LYS A 79 -13.85 24.68 -31.17
N LEU A 80 -14.51 24.76 -30.01
CA LEU A 80 -13.87 24.70 -28.70
C LEU A 80 -13.50 23.25 -28.34
N GLY A 81 -14.38 22.30 -28.65
CA GLY A 81 -14.09 20.87 -28.54
C GLY A 81 -12.84 20.48 -29.33
N ASP A 82 -12.72 20.99 -30.55
CA ASP A 82 -11.56 20.76 -31.41
C ASP A 82 -10.28 21.43 -30.89
N ILE A 83 -10.36 22.51 -30.10
CA ILE A 83 -9.18 23.10 -29.46
C ILE A 83 -8.74 22.26 -28.25
N ILE A 84 -9.70 21.76 -27.46
CA ILE A 84 -9.42 21.06 -26.20
C ILE A 84 -9.02 19.61 -26.44
N PHE A 85 -9.78 18.86 -27.23
CA PHE A 85 -9.66 17.40 -27.30
C PHE A 85 -8.79 16.91 -28.45
N THR A 86 -8.67 17.67 -29.53
CA THR A 86 -7.78 17.30 -30.65
C THR A 86 -6.32 17.26 -30.19
N GLU A 87 -5.61 16.23 -30.61
CA GLU A 87 -4.18 16.15 -30.44
C GLU A 87 -3.52 17.02 -31.52
N ALA A 88 -2.66 17.97 -31.12
CA ALA A 88 -1.65 18.43 -32.07
C ALA A 88 -0.83 17.19 -32.45
N PRO A 89 -0.49 16.97 -33.73
CA PRO A 89 0.32 15.82 -34.12
C PRO A 89 1.59 15.84 -33.27
N SER A 90 1.62 14.94 -32.29
CA SER A 90 2.84 14.60 -31.61
C SER A 90 3.66 13.92 -32.70
N PRO A 91 4.91 14.33 -32.98
CA PRO A 91 5.74 13.62 -33.93
C PRO A 91 5.67 12.17 -33.51
N ALA A 92 5.19 11.32 -34.41
CA ALA A 92 4.90 9.91 -34.19
C ALA A 92 5.85 9.43 -33.10
N GLY A 93 5.29 8.99 -31.96
CA GLY A 93 6.08 8.48 -30.85
C GLY A 93 7.03 7.47 -31.46
N GLY A 94 8.26 7.92 -31.69
CA GLY A 94 9.12 7.25 -32.65
C GLY A 94 9.22 5.84 -32.16
N SER A 95 8.85 4.89 -33.00
CA SER A 95 9.53 3.63 -33.06
C SER A 95 11.00 3.95 -33.34
N SER A 96 11.70 4.48 -32.33
CA SER A 96 13.14 4.39 -32.27
C SER A 96 13.40 2.92 -31.93
N HIS A 97 13.25 2.07 -32.94
CA HIS A 97 14.18 0.97 -33.17
C HIS A 97 15.56 1.59 -33.41
N GLY A 98 16.09 2.21 -32.35
CA GLY A 98 17.49 2.60 -32.24
C GLY A 98 18.19 1.41 -31.61
N SER A 99 19.04 0.78 -32.39
CA SER A 99 20.03 -0.21 -31.97
C SER A 99 20.61 0.16 -30.60
N ARG A 100 20.42 -0.73 -29.63
CA ARG A 100 20.93 -0.61 -28.26
C ARG A 100 22.45 -0.79 -28.26
N PRO A 101 23.27 0.12 -27.69
CA PRO A 101 24.60 -0.26 -27.26
C PRO A 101 24.50 -1.13 -25.99
N PRO A 102 25.35 -2.16 -25.85
CA PRO A 102 25.20 -3.20 -24.83
C PRO A 102 25.88 -2.77 -23.52
N VAL A 103 25.24 -1.92 -22.73
CA VAL A 103 25.52 -1.87 -21.29
C VAL A 103 24.41 -2.68 -20.60
N LYS A 104 24.33 -3.97 -20.92
CA LYS A 104 23.13 -4.80 -20.62
C LYS A 104 22.95 -5.11 -19.13
N PHE A 105 24.00 -4.98 -18.31
CA PHE A 105 23.96 -5.41 -16.90
C PHE A 105 24.45 -4.37 -15.90
N LEU A 106 25.38 -3.48 -16.27
CA LEU A 106 25.96 -2.51 -15.32
C LEU A 106 24.95 -1.47 -14.82
N LEU A 107 24.23 -0.79 -15.71
CA LEU A 107 23.28 0.27 -15.32
C LEU A 107 22.07 -0.25 -14.51
N PRO A 108 21.44 -1.39 -14.86
CA PRO A 108 20.46 -2.03 -13.98
C PRO A 108 21.04 -2.38 -12.61
N GLY A 109 22.25 -2.97 -12.59
CA GLY A 109 22.95 -3.32 -11.35
C GLY A 109 23.20 -2.10 -10.47
N LEU A 110 23.69 -1.00 -11.05
CA LEU A 110 23.92 0.26 -10.34
C LEU A 110 22.64 0.85 -9.75
N LEU A 111 21.51 0.80 -10.46
CA LEU A 111 20.22 1.28 -9.93
C LEU A 111 19.74 0.44 -8.74
N ILE A 112 19.92 -0.88 -8.82
CA ILE A 112 19.59 -1.80 -7.73
C ILE A 112 20.47 -1.50 -6.52
N VAL A 113 21.79 -1.42 -6.71
CA VAL A 113 22.75 -1.09 -5.63
C VAL A 113 22.44 0.28 -5.02
N PHE A 114 22.13 1.29 -5.84
CA PHE A 114 21.67 2.60 -5.37
C PHE A 114 20.42 2.48 -4.47
N SER A 115 19.44 1.68 -4.88
CA SER A 115 18.22 1.49 -4.09
C SER A 115 18.44 0.72 -2.79
N ILE A 116 19.39 -0.23 -2.77
CA ILE A 116 19.81 -0.91 -1.54
C ILE A 116 20.42 0.10 -0.56
N VAL A 117 21.33 0.97 -1.04
CA VAL A 117 21.94 2.02 -0.20
C VAL A 117 20.89 2.98 0.34
N VAL A 118 19.94 3.41 -0.50
CA VAL A 118 18.80 4.23 -0.04
C VAL A 118 17.99 3.50 1.03
N ALA A 119 17.65 2.22 0.82
CA ALA A 119 16.88 1.43 1.78
C ALA A 119 17.60 1.28 3.12
N LEU A 120 18.91 1.05 3.13
CA LEU A 120 19.72 0.91 4.35
C LEU A 120 19.78 2.22 5.16
N ASN A 121 19.77 3.37 4.49
CA ASN A 121 19.77 4.68 5.12
C ASN A 121 18.39 5.13 5.65
N ILE A 122 17.33 4.41 5.29
CA ILE A 122 15.99 4.63 5.86
C ILE A 122 15.91 3.80 7.14
N PRO A 123 15.62 4.40 8.31
CA PRO A 123 15.38 3.62 9.52
C PRO A 123 14.24 2.62 9.29
N THR A 124 14.52 1.33 9.46
CA THR A 124 13.45 0.32 9.45
C THR A 124 12.55 0.58 10.65
N PHE A 125 11.25 0.58 10.43
CA PHE A 125 10.28 0.68 11.50
C PHE A 125 10.55 -0.45 12.52
N HIS A 126 10.75 -0.08 13.78
CA HIS A 126 11.17 -0.95 14.88
C HIS A 126 12.59 -1.56 14.85
N ALA A 127 13.39 -1.50 13.78
CA ALA A 127 14.70 -2.19 13.84
C ALA A 127 15.66 -1.55 14.86
N SER A 128 15.63 -0.22 14.97
CA SER A 128 16.35 0.54 15.99
C SER A 128 15.41 1.31 16.92
N GLY A 129 15.88 1.55 18.14
CA GLY A 129 15.13 2.26 19.18
C GLY A 129 14.41 1.34 20.17
N LYS A 130 13.62 1.97 21.04
CA LYS A 130 12.89 1.32 22.14
C LYS A 130 11.87 0.34 21.59
N PHE A 131 11.67 -0.77 22.29
CA PHE A 131 10.66 -1.76 21.97
C PHE A 131 9.25 -1.15 22.01
N ASP A 132 8.51 -1.31 20.91
CA ASP A 132 7.09 -0.94 20.83
C ASP A 132 6.25 -2.19 21.09
N SER A 133 5.90 -2.38 22.36
CA SER A 133 5.13 -3.54 22.85
C SER A 133 3.76 -3.70 22.22
N PHE A 134 3.21 -2.64 21.62
CA PHE A 134 1.97 -2.72 20.88
C PHE A 134 2.23 -3.22 19.47
N HIS A 135 2.95 -2.46 18.64
CA HIS A 135 3.11 -2.78 17.23
C HIS A 135 4.03 -3.98 16.97
N GLU A 136 5.09 -4.19 17.76
CA GLU A 136 5.88 -5.42 17.71
C GLU A 136 5.12 -6.58 18.36
N GLY A 137 4.29 -6.30 19.37
CA GLY A 137 3.40 -7.28 19.98
C GLY A 137 2.38 -7.87 19.00
N GLU A 138 1.84 -7.07 18.07
CA GLU A 138 0.91 -7.51 17.03
C GLU A 138 1.47 -8.61 16.11
N THR A 139 2.79 -8.76 16.03
CA THR A 139 3.44 -9.87 15.31
C THR A 139 3.93 -10.95 16.25
N LEU A 140 4.57 -10.58 17.37
CA LEU A 140 5.20 -11.52 18.29
C LEU A 140 4.18 -12.37 19.06
N GLY A 141 3.09 -11.77 19.55
CA GLY A 141 2.07 -12.48 20.33
C GLY A 141 1.34 -13.54 19.50
N PRO A 142 0.69 -13.17 18.38
CA PRO A 142 0.02 -14.13 17.50
C PRO A 142 0.95 -15.22 16.94
N ALA A 143 2.27 -14.98 16.85
CA ALA A 143 3.21 -16.00 16.42
C ALA A 143 3.30 -17.18 17.41
N VAL A 144 3.14 -16.93 18.72
CA VAL A 144 3.09 -17.98 19.74
C VAL A 144 1.88 -18.89 19.50
N SER A 145 0.70 -18.29 19.31
CA SER A 145 -0.53 -19.01 18.93
C SER A 145 -0.35 -19.85 17.66
N TYR A 146 0.20 -19.24 16.59
CA TYR A 146 0.42 -19.96 15.34
C TYR A 146 1.38 -21.15 15.50
N MET A 147 2.46 -20.98 16.26
CA MET A 147 3.43 -22.06 16.53
C MET A 147 2.86 -23.15 17.44
N ALA A 148 1.87 -22.84 18.26
CA ALA A 148 1.11 -23.82 19.05
C ALA A 148 0.12 -24.65 18.21
N GLY A 149 0.02 -24.39 16.90
CA GLY A 149 -0.89 -25.10 16.00
C GLY A 149 -2.32 -24.54 16.01
N GLU A 150 -2.56 -23.40 16.64
CA GLU A 150 -3.87 -22.74 16.64
C GLU A 150 -4.27 -22.29 15.23
N THR A 151 -5.57 -22.26 14.97
CA THR A 151 -6.16 -21.90 13.68
C THR A 151 -6.38 -20.38 13.59
N PRO A 152 -5.76 -19.67 12.64
CA PRO A 152 -5.99 -18.24 12.42
C PRO A 152 -7.46 -17.86 12.26
N TYR A 153 -7.86 -16.73 12.84
CA TYR A 153 -9.22 -16.15 12.90
C TYR A 153 -10.28 -16.96 13.66
N LYS A 154 -10.02 -18.25 13.92
CA LYS A 154 -10.83 -19.09 14.78
C LYS A 154 -10.35 -19.00 16.23
N ASP A 155 -9.11 -19.42 16.46
CA ASP A 155 -8.51 -19.56 17.78
C ASP A 155 -7.72 -18.30 18.19
N PHE A 156 -7.29 -17.48 17.22
CA PHE A 156 -6.71 -16.15 17.48
C PHE A 156 -6.89 -15.19 16.29
N ILE A 157 -7.04 -13.89 16.58
CA ILE A 157 -7.36 -12.84 15.59
C ILE A 157 -6.24 -11.81 15.47
N PHE A 158 -6.04 -11.30 14.26
CA PHE A 158 -5.18 -10.17 13.93
C PHE A 158 -5.79 -9.36 12.77
N LEU A 159 -5.29 -8.13 12.54
CA LEU A 159 -5.90 -7.20 11.57
C LEU A 159 -5.16 -7.06 10.23
N HIS A 160 -3.83 -7.20 10.21
CA HIS A 160 -3.04 -6.73 9.06
C HIS A 160 -2.83 -7.79 8.00
N GLY A 161 -2.76 -9.07 8.36
CA GLY A 161 -2.52 -10.18 7.44
C GLY A 161 -1.66 -11.23 8.12
N LEU A 162 -1.74 -12.47 7.63
CA LEU A 162 -1.09 -13.60 8.30
C LEU A 162 0.44 -13.45 8.26
N TYR A 163 1.01 -13.00 7.14
CA TYR A 163 2.42 -12.63 7.06
C TYR A 163 2.75 -11.45 7.98
N GLU A 164 2.08 -10.31 7.82
CA GLU A 164 2.41 -9.09 8.57
C GLU A 164 2.30 -9.27 10.10
N ASN A 165 1.38 -10.14 10.55
CA ASN A 165 1.21 -10.48 11.96
C ASN A 165 1.98 -11.76 12.34
N PRO A 166 1.39 -12.96 12.48
CA PRO A 166 2.13 -14.08 13.08
C PRO A 166 3.30 -14.58 12.23
N LEU A 167 3.13 -14.78 10.92
CA LEU A 167 4.07 -15.55 10.12
C LEU A 167 5.41 -14.85 9.90
N ARG A 168 5.47 -13.52 9.86
CA ARG A 168 6.75 -12.81 9.79
C ARG A 168 7.63 -13.17 10.98
N SER A 169 7.07 -13.22 12.19
CA SER A 169 7.82 -13.64 13.37
C SER A 169 8.19 -15.12 13.32
N VAL A 170 7.25 -16.00 12.93
CA VAL A 170 7.53 -17.45 12.78
C VAL A 170 8.66 -17.72 11.79
N ILE A 171 8.62 -17.07 10.62
CA ILE A 171 9.65 -17.18 9.58
C ILE A 171 11.00 -16.65 10.10
N ALA A 172 11.00 -15.51 10.80
CA ALA A 172 12.22 -14.96 11.39
C ALA A 172 12.81 -15.91 12.44
N PHE A 173 11.98 -16.51 13.30
CA PHE A 173 12.42 -17.46 14.31
C PHE A 173 13.03 -18.71 13.67
N HIS A 174 12.46 -19.18 12.55
CA HIS A 174 12.97 -20.33 11.82
C HIS A 174 14.35 -20.06 11.19
N PHE A 175 14.54 -18.90 10.57
CA PHE A 175 15.80 -18.59 9.87
C PHE A 175 16.93 -18.10 10.79
N PHE A 176 16.60 -17.39 11.86
CA PHE A 176 17.57 -16.64 12.67
C PHE A 176 17.55 -16.99 14.16
N GLY A 177 16.71 -17.95 14.57
CA GLY A 177 16.44 -18.25 15.97
C GLY A 177 15.39 -17.32 16.59
N ARG A 178 14.74 -17.76 17.66
CA ARG A 178 13.66 -17.02 18.33
C ARG A 178 14.22 -15.83 19.13
N SER A 179 14.06 -14.62 18.61
CA SER A 179 14.39 -13.37 19.28
C SER A 179 13.66 -12.18 18.64
N ILE A 180 13.54 -11.07 19.36
CA ILE A 180 13.03 -9.80 18.80
C ILE A 180 14.00 -9.29 17.71
N GLY A 181 15.31 -9.43 17.93
CA GLY A 181 16.35 -9.07 16.97
C GLY A 181 16.20 -9.79 15.62
N SER A 182 15.79 -11.06 15.65
CA SER A 182 15.49 -11.86 14.45
C SER A 182 14.35 -11.28 13.63
N VAL A 183 13.24 -10.88 14.29
CA VAL A 183 12.06 -10.32 13.61
C VAL A 183 12.40 -8.97 12.98
N ARG A 184 13.09 -8.10 13.72
CA ARG A 184 13.59 -6.81 13.23
C ARG A 184 14.53 -6.96 12.03
N THR A 185 15.43 -7.95 12.09
CA THR A 185 16.35 -8.30 10.99
C THR A 185 15.57 -8.70 9.73
N LEU A 186 14.57 -9.58 9.85
CA LEU A 186 13.74 -9.97 8.71
C LEU A 186 12.97 -8.77 8.14
N GLU A 187 12.43 -7.89 8.98
CA GLU A 187 11.75 -6.66 8.52
C GLU A 187 12.68 -5.78 7.67
N SER A 188 13.95 -5.63 8.06
CA SER A 188 14.96 -4.90 7.28
C SER A 188 15.29 -5.58 5.95
N ILE A 189 15.37 -6.92 5.91
CA ILE A 189 15.56 -7.66 4.65
C ILE A 189 14.39 -7.41 3.70
N MET A 190 13.15 -7.47 4.21
CA MET A 190 11.96 -7.22 3.40
C MET A 190 11.87 -5.77 2.93
N LYS A 191 12.32 -4.81 3.73
CA LYS A 191 12.46 -3.41 3.31
C LYS A 191 13.43 -3.27 2.14
N ILE A 192 14.58 -3.96 2.16
CA ILE A 192 15.50 -3.93 1.02
C ILE A 192 14.85 -4.55 -0.21
N ALA A 193 14.18 -5.71 -0.05
CA ALA A 193 13.48 -6.38 -1.15
C ALA A 193 12.43 -5.47 -1.82
N VAL A 194 11.67 -4.68 -1.06
CA VAL A 194 10.66 -3.77 -1.63
C VAL A 194 11.29 -2.65 -2.47
N PHE A 195 12.45 -2.12 -2.07
CA PHE A 195 13.19 -1.11 -2.84
C PHE A 195 13.86 -1.69 -4.10
N VAL A 196 14.32 -2.94 -4.04
CA VAL A 196 14.81 -3.66 -5.23
C VAL A 196 13.66 -3.88 -6.23
N LEU A 197 12.49 -4.31 -5.76
CA LEU A 197 11.30 -4.46 -6.60
C LEU A 197 10.84 -3.13 -7.19
N LEU A 198 10.90 -2.03 -6.43
CA LEU A 198 10.65 -0.69 -6.95
C LEU A 198 11.58 -0.36 -8.13
N SER A 199 12.88 -0.62 -8.00
CA SER A 199 13.84 -0.41 -9.09
C SER A 199 13.53 -1.26 -10.32
N ILE A 200 13.24 -2.54 -10.13
CA ILE A 200 12.85 -3.44 -11.22
C ILE A 200 11.58 -2.91 -11.90
N PHE A 201 10.59 -2.47 -11.13
CA PHE A 201 9.38 -1.88 -11.66
C PHE A 201 9.66 -0.60 -12.44
N MET A 202 10.49 0.32 -11.94
CA MET A 202 10.87 1.54 -12.68
C MET A 202 11.58 1.22 -14.00
N LEU A 203 12.51 0.26 -14.00
CA LEU A 203 13.20 -0.19 -15.22
C LEU A 203 12.21 -0.73 -16.26
N GLN A 204 11.21 -1.50 -15.84
CA GLN A 204 10.17 -2.01 -16.73
C GLN A 204 9.21 -0.91 -17.20
N LEU A 205 8.76 -0.05 -16.27
CA LEU A 205 7.83 1.06 -16.54
C LEU A 205 8.38 2.04 -17.59
N TYR A 206 9.69 2.29 -17.56
CA TYR A 206 10.40 3.12 -18.54
C TYR A 206 11.10 2.32 -19.65
N ARG A 207 10.80 1.02 -19.79
CA ARG A 207 11.29 0.15 -20.87
C ARG A 207 12.81 0.18 -21.05
N GLY A 208 13.55 0.15 -19.93
CA GLY A 208 15.01 0.16 -19.90
C GLY A 208 15.65 1.53 -20.18
N ARG A 209 14.86 2.62 -20.23
CA ARG A 209 15.41 3.98 -20.30
C ARG A 209 15.96 4.38 -18.93
N TYR A 210 17.25 4.11 -18.74
CA TYR A 210 17.93 4.24 -17.45
C TYR A 210 17.84 5.65 -16.87
N LEU A 211 18.03 6.69 -17.69
CA LEU A 211 17.93 8.09 -17.25
C LEU A 211 16.62 8.35 -16.50
N TYR A 212 15.48 7.97 -17.09
CA TYR A 212 14.16 8.15 -16.48
C TYR A 212 13.93 7.28 -15.24
N SER A 213 14.50 6.07 -15.24
CA SER A 213 14.41 5.16 -14.10
C SER A 213 15.18 5.71 -12.90
N PHE A 214 16.42 6.17 -13.11
CA PHE A 214 17.23 6.84 -12.10
C PHE A 214 16.57 8.12 -11.60
N THR A 215 16.04 8.96 -12.49
CA THR A 215 15.28 10.15 -12.10
C THR A 215 14.11 9.79 -11.18
N ALA A 216 13.28 8.82 -11.57
CA ALA A 216 12.11 8.43 -10.81
C ALA A 216 12.47 7.86 -9.42
N VAL A 217 13.44 6.93 -9.36
CA VAL A 217 13.91 6.36 -8.08
C VAL A 217 14.52 7.44 -7.19
N THR A 218 15.28 8.38 -7.74
CA THR A 218 15.90 9.47 -6.98
C THR A 218 14.84 10.42 -6.40
N ILE A 219 13.82 10.79 -7.19
CA ILE A 219 12.70 11.61 -6.69
C ILE A 219 11.95 10.87 -5.58
N LEU A 220 11.67 9.58 -5.77
CA LEU A 220 10.99 8.76 -4.75
C LEU A 220 11.85 8.64 -3.47
N ALA A 221 13.15 8.43 -3.60
CA ALA A 221 14.06 8.41 -2.46
C ALA A 221 14.01 9.74 -1.69
N PHE A 222 14.00 10.87 -2.39
CA PHE A 222 13.86 12.20 -1.77
C PHE A 222 12.52 12.39 -1.06
N LEU A 223 11.40 12.00 -1.69
CA LEU A 223 10.05 12.08 -1.09
C LEU A 223 9.91 11.20 0.16
N HIS A 224 10.67 10.10 0.22
CA HIS A 224 10.71 9.18 1.35
C HIS A 224 11.65 9.66 2.47
N CYS A 225 12.81 10.22 2.11
CA CYS A 225 13.89 10.67 3.01
C CYS A 225 13.87 12.18 3.27
N SER A 226 12.70 12.77 3.51
CA SER A 226 12.56 14.18 3.90
C SER A 226 13.28 14.55 5.21
N LEU A 227 13.80 13.56 5.95
CA LEU A 227 14.61 13.74 7.15
C LEU A 227 15.94 14.46 6.88
N MET A 228 16.55 14.30 5.70
CA MET A 228 17.77 15.05 5.36
C MET A 228 17.57 16.58 5.33
N PHE A 229 16.32 17.04 5.23
CA PHE A 229 15.98 18.46 5.08
C PHE A 229 14.97 18.97 6.12
N HIS A 230 14.72 18.22 7.20
CA HIS A 230 13.69 18.53 8.22
C HIS A 230 12.28 18.77 7.64
N LEU A 231 11.98 18.20 6.47
CA LEU A 231 10.67 18.32 5.85
C LEU A 231 9.74 17.18 6.31
N PRO A 232 8.41 17.40 6.34
CA PRO A 232 7.46 16.32 6.60
C PRO A 232 7.65 15.19 5.60
N ARG A 233 7.67 13.94 6.09
CA ARG A 233 7.73 12.76 5.22
C ARG A 233 6.49 12.75 4.32
N LEU A 234 6.68 12.79 3.01
CA LEU A 234 5.58 12.91 2.05
C LEU A 234 5.05 11.54 1.60
N MET A 235 5.91 10.52 1.57
CA MET A 235 5.47 9.14 1.36
C MET A 235 6.28 8.14 2.21
N LEU A 236 5.71 6.97 2.42
CA LEU A 236 6.36 5.84 3.09
C LEU A 236 6.10 4.57 2.28
N ILE A 237 7.16 3.88 1.85
CA ILE A 237 7.03 2.56 1.22
C ILE A 237 7.15 1.52 2.33
N LYS A 238 6.11 0.70 2.52
CA LYS A 238 6.10 -0.35 3.54
C LYS A 238 6.49 -1.69 2.93
N THR A 239 6.94 -2.62 3.78
CA THR A 239 7.22 -4.02 3.39
C THR A 239 6.03 -4.68 2.68
N ARG A 240 4.80 -4.38 3.12
CA ARG A 240 3.57 -4.85 2.44
C ARG A 240 3.36 -4.37 1.02
N ASP A 241 4.12 -3.41 0.52
CA ASP A 241 4.04 -2.96 -0.87
C ASP A 241 4.78 -3.91 -1.85
N ILE A 242 5.46 -4.95 -1.34
CA ILE A 242 6.05 -6.03 -2.16
C ILE A 242 5.01 -6.62 -3.12
N THR A 243 3.82 -6.94 -2.62
CA THR A 243 2.76 -7.54 -3.44
C THR A 243 2.24 -6.56 -4.50
N VAL A 244 2.19 -5.27 -4.17
CA VAL A 244 1.79 -4.19 -5.09
C VAL A 244 2.79 -4.07 -6.25
N PHE A 245 4.10 -4.06 -5.95
CA PHE A 245 5.11 -3.98 -7.00
C PHE A 245 5.22 -5.25 -7.83
N LEU A 246 5.08 -6.44 -7.24
CA LEU A 246 5.00 -7.69 -7.99
C LEU A 246 3.80 -7.70 -8.95
N PHE A 247 2.64 -7.22 -8.51
CA PHE A 247 1.44 -7.11 -9.35
C PHE A 247 1.66 -6.14 -10.51
N LEU A 248 2.24 -4.96 -10.26
CA LEU A 248 2.53 -3.95 -11.27
C LEU A 248 3.59 -4.41 -12.28
N ILE A 249 4.67 -5.07 -11.82
CA ILE A 249 5.67 -5.71 -12.69
C ILE A 249 4.99 -6.72 -13.63
N THR A 250 4.15 -7.59 -13.07
CA THR A 250 3.45 -8.59 -13.87
C THR A 250 2.51 -7.96 -14.90
N LEU A 251 1.85 -6.86 -14.55
CA LEU A 251 0.99 -6.10 -15.46
C LEU A 251 1.79 -5.50 -16.63
N VAL A 252 2.98 -4.92 -16.38
CA VAL A 252 3.84 -4.41 -17.46
C VAL A 252 4.27 -5.55 -18.39
N MET A 253 4.64 -6.71 -17.82
CA MET A 253 4.98 -7.90 -18.62
C MET A 253 3.82 -8.34 -19.51
N LEU A 254 2.59 -8.39 -19.00
CA LEU A 254 1.41 -8.76 -19.79
C LEU A 254 1.11 -7.75 -20.89
N GLN A 255 1.25 -6.45 -20.61
CA GLN A 255 1.04 -5.41 -21.61
C GLN A 255 2.02 -5.54 -22.77
N ASP A 256 3.31 -5.74 -22.49
CA ASP A 256 4.33 -5.87 -23.52
C ASP A 256 4.11 -7.13 -24.37
N ILE A 257 3.77 -8.27 -23.75
CA ILE A 257 3.42 -9.51 -24.47
C ILE A 257 2.22 -9.30 -25.40
N GLY A 258 1.19 -8.60 -24.92
CA GLY A 258 0.01 -8.32 -25.73
C GLY A 258 0.25 -7.36 -26.89
N LYS A 259 1.29 -6.50 -26.82
CA LYS A 259 1.66 -5.54 -27.88
C LYS A 259 2.61 -6.13 -28.93
N GLU A 260 3.67 -6.80 -28.49
CA GLU A 260 4.77 -7.20 -29.39
C GLU A 260 4.41 -8.37 -30.30
N GLN A 261 3.33 -9.10 -30.03
CA GLN A 261 2.93 -10.33 -30.74
C GLN A 261 4.04 -11.39 -30.89
N ASP A 262 5.21 -11.19 -30.27
CA ASP A 262 6.29 -12.17 -30.13
C ASP A 262 6.03 -12.99 -28.84
N TYR A 263 5.30 -14.10 -29.00
CA TYR A 263 4.81 -14.88 -27.87
C TYR A 263 5.74 -16.05 -27.55
N ARG A 264 6.59 -15.85 -26.54
CA ARG A 264 7.07 -16.99 -25.76
C ARG A 264 5.94 -17.45 -24.84
N ILE A 265 5.23 -18.51 -25.22
CA ILE A 265 4.08 -19.08 -24.46
C ILE A 265 4.43 -19.23 -22.97
N LYS A 266 5.65 -19.67 -22.64
CA LYS A 266 6.16 -19.77 -21.27
C LYS A 266 6.08 -18.45 -20.49
N LYS A 267 6.42 -17.33 -21.13
CA LYS A 267 6.38 -15.99 -20.53
C LYS A 267 4.94 -15.53 -20.30
N LEU A 268 4.04 -15.76 -21.26
CA LEU A 268 2.60 -15.49 -21.10
C LEU A 268 2.00 -16.32 -19.98
N PHE A 269 2.32 -17.61 -19.94
CA PHE A 269 1.84 -18.52 -18.91
C PHE A 269 2.28 -18.03 -17.51
N MET A 270 3.58 -17.77 -17.33
CA MET A 270 4.11 -17.27 -16.06
C MET A 270 3.46 -15.93 -15.65
N ALA A 271 3.35 -14.98 -16.59
CA ALA A 271 2.76 -13.68 -16.31
C ALA A 271 1.26 -13.77 -15.98
N GLY A 272 0.49 -14.60 -16.70
CA GLY A 272 -0.93 -14.82 -16.40
C GLY A 272 -1.15 -15.56 -15.07
N PHE A 273 -0.29 -16.53 -14.75
CA PHE A 273 -0.27 -17.19 -13.44
C PHE A 273 -0.02 -16.18 -12.33
N LEU A 274 1.06 -15.40 -12.39
CA LEU A 274 1.40 -14.42 -11.35
C LEU A 274 0.33 -13.32 -11.22
N PHE A 275 -0.23 -12.85 -12.34
CA PHE A 275 -1.22 -11.77 -12.35
C PHE A 275 -2.52 -12.14 -11.61
N SER A 276 -2.86 -13.42 -11.61
CA SER A 276 -4.04 -13.97 -10.92
C SER A 276 -3.71 -14.53 -9.53
N PHE A 277 -2.52 -15.09 -9.34
CA PHE A 277 -2.03 -15.59 -8.05
C PHE A 277 -1.83 -14.46 -7.04
N ILE A 278 -1.10 -13.40 -7.42
CA ILE A 278 -0.67 -12.34 -6.49
C ILE A 278 -1.87 -11.69 -5.77
N PRO A 279 -2.96 -11.24 -6.44
CA PRO A 279 -4.06 -10.57 -5.77
C PRO A 279 -4.71 -11.39 -4.66
N LEU A 280 -4.92 -12.69 -4.88
CA LEU A 280 -5.55 -13.57 -3.90
C LEU A 280 -4.57 -14.04 -2.82
N ALA A 281 -3.35 -14.41 -3.20
CA ALA A 281 -2.29 -14.75 -2.23
C ALA A 281 -1.93 -13.58 -1.32
N SER A 282 -2.12 -12.35 -1.79
CA SER A 282 -1.89 -11.13 -1.00
C SER A 282 -2.77 -11.03 0.23
N PHE A 283 -3.93 -11.69 0.31
CA PHE A 283 -4.70 -11.73 1.57
C PHE A 283 -3.94 -12.44 2.69
N GLY A 284 -3.15 -13.47 2.36
CA GLY A 284 -2.25 -14.13 3.30
C GLY A 284 -1.10 -13.24 3.71
N TYR A 285 -0.65 -12.35 2.81
CA TYR A 285 0.39 -11.38 3.12
C TYR A 285 -0.12 -10.22 3.99
N SER A 286 -1.06 -9.45 3.44
CA SER A 286 -1.68 -8.27 4.03
C SER A 286 -3.14 -8.18 3.58
N VAL A 287 -4.08 -8.17 4.52
CA VAL A 287 -5.52 -8.13 4.25
C VAL A 287 -5.92 -6.92 3.43
N ASP A 288 -5.40 -5.73 3.78
CA ASP A 288 -5.72 -4.50 3.06
C ASP A 288 -5.16 -4.51 1.64
N ARG A 289 -3.88 -4.90 1.45
CA ARG A 289 -3.29 -5.02 0.12
C ARG A 289 -3.98 -6.11 -0.71
N GLY A 290 -4.35 -7.24 -0.11
CA GLY A 290 -5.14 -8.30 -0.75
C GLY A 290 -6.48 -7.78 -1.28
N ALA A 291 -7.25 -7.07 -0.46
CA ALA A 291 -8.52 -6.50 -0.88
C ALA A 291 -8.37 -5.52 -2.05
N PHE A 292 -7.37 -4.63 -2.00
CA PHE A 292 -7.14 -3.64 -3.06
C PHE A 292 -6.62 -4.27 -4.36
N LEU A 293 -5.68 -5.20 -4.27
CA LEU A 293 -5.15 -5.89 -5.46
C LEU A 293 -6.21 -6.78 -6.10
N PHE A 294 -7.04 -7.47 -5.30
CA PHE A 294 -8.14 -8.27 -5.82
C PHE A 294 -9.20 -7.41 -6.52
N ALA A 295 -9.58 -6.28 -5.95
CA ALA A 295 -10.47 -5.32 -6.60
C ALA A 295 -9.88 -4.78 -7.93
N ALA A 296 -8.59 -4.44 -7.94
CA ALA A 296 -7.92 -4.02 -9.18
C ALA A 296 -7.87 -5.14 -10.22
N TYR A 297 -7.61 -6.38 -9.80
CA TYR A 297 -7.63 -7.55 -10.66
C TYR A 297 -8.99 -7.77 -11.32
N LEU A 298 -10.10 -7.65 -10.58
CA LEU A 298 -11.45 -7.78 -11.13
C LEU A 298 -11.76 -6.75 -12.22
N ILE A 299 -11.15 -5.56 -12.16
CA ILE A 299 -11.30 -4.51 -13.18
C ILE A 299 -10.37 -4.74 -14.38
N LEU A 300 -9.11 -5.12 -14.11
CA LEU A 300 -8.06 -5.20 -15.13
C LEU A 300 -8.08 -6.53 -15.90
N PHE A 301 -8.52 -7.62 -15.30
CA PHE A 301 -8.59 -8.93 -15.95
C PHE A 301 -9.50 -8.92 -17.18
N PRO A 302 -10.76 -8.41 -17.13
CA PRO A 302 -11.60 -8.30 -18.32
C PRO A 302 -10.98 -7.42 -19.40
N ALA A 303 -10.33 -6.33 -19.02
CA ALA A 303 -9.67 -5.43 -19.97
C ALA A 303 -8.53 -6.13 -20.73
N LEU A 304 -7.67 -6.85 -20.02
CA LEU A 304 -6.59 -7.64 -20.63
C LEU A 304 -7.12 -8.76 -21.51
N TYR A 305 -8.12 -9.51 -21.02
CA TYR A 305 -8.73 -10.62 -21.74
C TYR A 305 -9.40 -10.18 -23.05
N LEU A 306 -10.21 -9.11 -22.99
CA LEU A 306 -10.99 -8.65 -24.14
C LEU A 306 -10.16 -7.87 -25.15
N LEU A 307 -9.19 -7.07 -24.71
CA LEU A 307 -8.49 -6.11 -25.57
C LEU A 307 -7.12 -6.60 -26.03
N TYR A 308 -6.34 -7.24 -25.15
CA TYR A 308 -4.95 -7.64 -25.44
C TYR A 308 -4.84 -9.08 -25.94
N PHE A 309 -5.55 -10.00 -25.30
CA PHE A 309 -5.43 -11.42 -25.63
C PHE A 309 -6.52 -11.92 -26.56
N TYR A 310 -7.12 -11.08 -27.40
CA TYR A 310 -8.33 -11.44 -28.14
C TYR A 310 -8.20 -12.62 -29.12
N LYS A 311 -6.98 -12.99 -29.52
CA LYS A 311 -6.71 -14.15 -30.39
C LYS A 311 -6.92 -15.47 -29.63
N VAL A 312 -7.67 -16.41 -30.21
CA VAL A 312 -8.15 -17.65 -29.57
C VAL A 312 -7.06 -18.45 -28.85
N ASN A 313 -5.89 -18.63 -29.47
CA ASN A 313 -4.79 -19.40 -28.86
C ASN A 313 -4.24 -18.71 -27.61
N LEU A 314 -4.02 -17.39 -27.65
CA LEU A 314 -3.51 -16.63 -26.52
C LEU A 314 -4.55 -16.54 -25.39
N ARG A 315 -5.85 -16.45 -25.71
CA ARG A 315 -6.94 -16.50 -24.71
C ARG A 315 -6.86 -17.77 -23.88
N ARG A 316 -6.71 -18.92 -24.53
CA ARG A 316 -6.69 -20.22 -23.83
C ARG A 316 -5.53 -20.30 -22.85
N TYR A 317 -4.32 -19.93 -23.26
CA TYR A 317 -3.16 -19.93 -22.36
C TYR A 317 -3.30 -18.93 -21.21
N PHE A 318 -3.80 -17.72 -21.49
CA PHE A 318 -4.02 -16.71 -20.45
C PHE A 318 -5.09 -17.14 -19.44
N LEU A 319 -6.21 -17.71 -19.90
CA LEU A 319 -7.26 -18.22 -19.01
C LEU A 319 -6.78 -19.40 -18.19
N PHE A 320 -6.11 -20.37 -18.83
CA PHE A 320 -5.62 -21.56 -18.16
C PHE A 320 -4.55 -21.21 -17.10
N SER A 321 -3.58 -20.36 -17.42
CA SER A 321 -2.61 -19.91 -16.44
C SER A 321 -3.24 -19.08 -15.33
N SER A 322 -4.26 -18.27 -15.64
CA SER A 322 -4.99 -17.49 -14.64
C SER A 322 -5.79 -18.37 -13.68
N PHE A 323 -6.43 -19.43 -14.20
CA PHE A 323 -7.12 -20.42 -13.38
C PHE A 323 -6.16 -21.13 -12.43
N LEU A 324 -5.00 -21.58 -12.93
CA LEU A 324 -3.97 -22.20 -12.10
C LEU A 324 -3.42 -21.23 -11.04
N GLY A 325 -3.23 -19.96 -11.39
CA GLY A 325 -2.79 -18.94 -10.43
C GLY A 325 -3.79 -18.73 -9.29
N LEU A 326 -5.09 -18.62 -9.61
CA LEU A 326 -6.15 -18.55 -8.59
C LEU A 326 -6.22 -19.81 -7.74
N LEU A 327 -6.18 -21.00 -8.35
CA LEU A 327 -6.22 -22.27 -7.64
C LEU A 327 -5.02 -22.41 -6.68
N SER A 328 -3.80 -22.11 -7.14
CA SER A 328 -2.61 -22.12 -6.29
C SER A 328 -2.69 -21.11 -5.15
N ALA A 329 -3.28 -19.94 -5.37
CA ALA A 329 -3.47 -18.96 -4.31
C ALA A 329 -4.51 -19.44 -3.28
N VAL A 330 -5.60 -20.10 -3.69
CA VAL A 330 -6.56 -20.72 -2.76
C VAL A 330 -5.87 -21.81 -1.94
N LEU A 331 -5.12 -22.71 -2.58
CA LEU A 331 -4.41 -23.79 -1.87
C LEU A 331 -3.39 -23.23 -0.86
N LEU A 332 -2.63 -22.21 -1.25
CA LEU A 332 -1.73 -21.50 -0.33
C LEU A 332 -2.50 -20.92 0.85
N MET A 333 -3.60 -20.19 0.60
CA MET A 333 -4.41 -19.63 1.68
C MET A 333 -4.96 -20.72 2.62
N GLY A 334 -5.34 -21.87 2.09
CA GLY A 334 -5.85 -22.98 2.90
C GLY A 334 -4.80 -23.58 3.82
N PHE A 335 -3.58 -23.76 3.30
CA PHE A 335 -2.44 -24.17 4.10
C PHE A 335 -2.13 -23.13 5.19
N LEU A 336 -2.01 -21.86 4.79
CA LEU A 336 -1.67 -20.76 5.69
C LEU A 336 -2.72 -20.53 6.80
N LEU A 337 -4.00 -20.76 6.51
CA LEU A 337 -5.09 -20.62 7.49
C LEU A 337 -5.37 -21.89 8.28
N HIS A 338 -4.58 -22.96 8.12
CA HIS A 338 -4.87 -24.27 8.71
C HIS A 338 -6.31 -24.75 8.41
N GLY A 339 -6.83 -24.44 7.21
CA GLY A 339 -8.19 -24.75 6.81
C GLY A 339 -9.30 -23.78 7.29
N GLY A 340 -8.97 -22.75 8.09
CA GLY A 340 -9.91 -21.77 8.67
C GLY A 340 -10.50 -20.73 7.71
N PHE A 341 -10.93 -21.14 6.50
CA PHE A 341 -11.45 -20.23 5.48
C PHE A 341 -12.74 -19.52 5.87
N THR A 342 -13.66 -20.22 6.55
CA THR A 342 -14.98 -19.69 6.90
C THR A 342 -14.84 -18.54 7.90
N GLU A 343 -13.97 -18.72 8.88
CA GLU A 343 -13.67 -17.80 9.97
C GLU A 343 -12.90 -16.59 9.44
N PHE A 344 -11.90 -16.83 8.58
CA PHE A 344 -11.25 -15.78 7.82
C PHE A 344 -12.27 -14.94 7.05
N PHE A 345 -13.14 -15.58 6.25
CA PHE A 345 -14.10 -14.85 5.43
C PHE A 345 -15.08 -14.04 6.29
N ARG A 346 -15.65 -14.67 7.32
CA ARG A 346 -16.59 -14.04 8.26
C ARG A 346 -15.95 -12.85 8.99
N TYR A 347 -14.71 -12.99 9.43
CA TYR A 347 -14.03 -11.90 10.12
C TYR A 347 -13.66 -10.78 9.15
N VAL A 348 -12.93 -11.08 8.09
CA VAL A 348 -12.32 -10.09 7.19
C VAL A 348 -13.33 -9.36 6.32
N PHE A 349 -14.33 -10.06 5.77
CA PHE A 349 -15.27 -9.45 4.82
C PHE A 349 -16.61 -9.05 5.45
N LEU A 350 -17.05 -9.73 6.51
CA LEU A 350 -18.38 -9.47 7.09
C LEU A 350 -18.30 -8.66 8.38
N THR A 351 -17.36 -8.97 9.26
CA THR A 351 -17.33 -8.42 10.63
C THR A 351 -16.46 -7.17 10.74
N MET A 352 -15.16 -7.30 10.46
CA MET A 352 -14.18 -6.21 10.56
C MET A 352 -14.59 -4.93 9.81
N PRO A 353 -15.09 -4.96 8.56
CA PRO A 353 -15.43 -3.74 7.84
C PRO A 353 -16.53 -2.91 8.49
N ARG A 354 -17.41 -3.54 9.28
CA ARG A 354 -18.56 -2.86 9.93
C ARG A 354 -18.15 -2.02 11.13
N TYR A 355 -17.06 -2.37 11.82
CA TYR A 355 -16.67 -1.68 13.06
C TYR A 355 -15.27 -1.06 13.03
N LYS A 356 -14.39 -1.46 12.12
CA LYS A 356 -13.01 -0.94 12.04
C LYS A 356 -12.97 0.58 11.88
N GLY A 357 -13.89 1.14 11.09
CA GLY A 357 -14.03 2.59 10.93
C GLY A 357 -14.45 3.29 12.22
N LEU A 358 -15.34 2.68 13.02
CA LEU A 358 -15.79 3.23 14.30
C LEU A 358 -14.69 3.12 15.37
N MET A 359 -13.96 2.01 15.38
CA MET A 359 -12.91 1.68 16.35
C MET A 359 -11.75 2.68 16.33
N SER A 360 -11.23 2.97 15.13
CA SER A 360 -10.00 3.76 14.96
C SER A 360 -10.13 4.86 13.90
N GLY A 361 -11.31 5.17 13.37
CA GLY A 361 -11.44 6.19 12.35
C GLY A 361 -11.17 7.61 12.84
N LYS A 362 -10.87 8.52 11.91
CA LYS A 362 -10.75 9.96 12.13
C LYS A 362 -11.38 10.71 10.97
N VAL A 363 -11.89 11.92 11.23
CA VAL A 363 -12.43 12.79 10.18
C VAL A 363 -11.28 13.22 9.27
N TYR A 364 -11.47 13.16 7.95
CA TYR A 364 -10.45 13.59 6.99
C TYR A 364 -10.34 15.12 6.96
N PRO A 365 -9.22 15.73 7.37
CA PRO A 365 -9.09 17.17 7.51
C PRO A 365 -8.72 17.82 6.16
N VAL A 366 -9.63 17.83 5.19
CA VAL A 366 -9.34 18.32 3.82
C VAL A 366 -8.87 19.77 3.77
N PHE A 367 -9.18 20.59 4.77
CA PHE A 367 -8.78 22.00 4.83
C PHE A 367 -7.37 22.19 5.41
N ASP A 368 -6.74 21.14 5.94
CA ASP A 368 -5.31 21.15 6.20
C ASP A 368 -4.53 21.16 4.87
N LYS A 369 -3.49 21.99 4.79
CA LYS A 369 -2.73 22.22 3.55
C LYS A 369 -2.15 20.92 2.95
N LEU A 370 -1.63 20.02 3.79
CA LEU A 370 -1.00 18.79 3.30
C LEU A 370 -2.05 17.79 2.83
N PHE A 371 -3.15 17.65 3.56
CA PHE A 371 -4.27 16.78 3.19
C PHE A 371 -4.97 17.28 1.92
N LEU A 372 -5.15 18.60 1.79
CA LEU A 372 -5.67 19.21 0.57
C LEU A 372 -4.75 18.93 -0.63
N ALA A 373 -3.44 19.18 -0.47
CA ALA A 373 -2.47 19.00 -1.55
C ALA A 373 -2.47 17.56 -2.08
N VAL A 374 -2.55 16.57 -1.19
CA VAL A 374 -2.67 15.16 -1.55
C VAL A 374 -3.98 14.88 -2.30
N SER A 375 -5.11 15.40 -1.81
CA SER A 375 -6.40 15.22 -2.47
C SER A 375 -6.45 15.85 -3.86
N VAL A 376 -5.87 17.05 -4.01
CA VAL A 376 -5.72 17.74 -5.28
C VAL A 376 -4.80 16.98 -6.22
N LEU A 377 -3.71 16.38 -5.73
CA LEU A 377 -2.81 15.56 -6.55
C LEU A 377 -3.51 14.31 -7.10
N ILE A 378 -4.28 13.61 -6.27
CA ILE A 378 -5.06 12.44 -6.71
C ILE A 378 -6.13 12.89 -7.72
N ALA A 379 -6.84 13.98 -7.45
CA ALA A 379 -7.82 14.55 -8.38
C ALA A 379 -7.17 14.96 -9.72
N ALA A 380 -5.96 15.52 -9.70
CA ALA A 380 -5.22 15.89 -10.91
C ALA A 380 -4.83 14.67 -11.74
N ASN A 381 -4.37 13.59 -11.11
CA ASN A 381 -4.09 12.32 -11.79
C ASN A 381 -5.36 11.73 -12.41
N THR A 382 -6.47 11.70 -11.67
CA THR A 382 -7.76 11.24 -12.19
C THR A 382 -8.23 12.08 -13.36
N PHE A 383 -8.18 13.41 -13.22
CA PHE A 383 -8.56 14.35 -14.27
C PHE A 383 -7.72 14.14 -15.52
N TRP A 384 -6.41 13.95 -15.38
CA TRP A 384 -5.53 13.68 -16.52
C TRP A 384 -5.90 12.38 -17.25
N VAL A 385 -6.11 11.28 -16.52
CA VAL A 385 -6.47 9.98 -17.13
C VAL A 385 -7.84 10.05 -17.83
N VAL A 386 -8.84 10.67 -17.19
CA VAL A 386 -10.18 10.85 -17.79
C VAL A 386 -10.12 11.79 -18.98
N PHE A 387 -9.33 12.86 -18.91
CA PHE A 387 -9.09 13.73 -20.06
C PHE A 387 -8.51 12.96 -21.23
N LYS A 388 -7.52 12.08 -21.01
CA LYS A 388 -6.97 11.21 -22.06
C LYS A 388 -8.02 10.28 -22.66
N PHE A 389 -8.90 9.72 -21.84
CA PHE A 389 -10.02 8.93 -22.34
C PHE A 389 -10.97 9.76 -23.21
N MET A 390 -11.33 10.98 -22.79
CA MET A 390 -12.18 11.88 -23.58
C MET A 390 -11.51 12.34 -24.88
N GLN A 391 -10.19 12.51 -24.91
CA GLN A 391 -9.46 12.77 -26.16
C GLN A 391 -9.63 11.60 -27.14
N GLU A 392 -9.47 10.35 -26.68
CA GLU A 392 -9.70 9.18 -27.55
C GLU A 392 -11.15 9.06 -27.98
N LEU A 393 -12.11 9.44 -27.13
CA LEU A 393 -13.52 9.48 -27.48
C LEU A 393 -13.80 10.50 -28.59
N HIS A 394 -13.21 11.70 -28.50
CA HIS A 394 -13.29 12.73 -29.54
C HIS A 394 -12.69 12.24 -30.87
N LEU A 395 -11.46 11.72 -30.83
CA LEU A 395 -10.73 11.28 -32.02
C LEU A 395 -11.42 10.13 -32.76
N ASN A 396 -12.20 9.31 -32.04
CA ASN A 396 -12.96 8.19 -32.62
C ASN A 396 -14.44 8.55 -32.87
N ASN A 397 -14.76 9.85 -33.01
CA ASN A 397 -16.11 10.34 -33.31
C ASN A 397 -17.18 9.80 -32.33
N GLY A 398 -16.85 9.72 -31.04
CA GLY A 398 -17.76 9.23 -30.00
C GLY A 398 -17.96 7.71 -29.94
N ARG A 399 -17.29 6.91 -30.77
CA ARG A 399 -17.45 5.46 -30.78
C ARG A 399 -16.80 4.83 -29.55
N LEU A 400 -17.61 4.54 -28.52
CA LEU A 400 -17.14 4.07 -27.22
C LEU A 400 -16.21 2.85 -27.28
N ARG A 401 -16.61 1.78 -28.00
CA ARG A 401 -15.83 0.53 -28.08
C ARG A 401 -14.43 0.74 -28.64
N VAL A 402 -14.31 1.54 -29.70
CA VAL A 402 -13.02 1.84 -30.35
C VAL A 402 -12.18 2.73 -29.43
N SER A 403 -12.82 3.71 -28.78
CA SER A 403 -12.18 4.65 -27.87
C SER A 403 -11.61 3.95 -26.64
N VAL A 404 -12.37 3.06 -26.01
CA VAL A 404 -11.91 2.23 -24.88
C VAL A 404 -10.71 1.39 -25.30
N ARG A 405 -10.76 0.74 -26.45
CA ARG A 405 -9.63 -0.06 -26.96
C ARG A 405 -8.39 0.81 -27.17
N SER A 406 -8.51 1.90 -27.92
CA SER A 406 -7.41 2.83 -28.21
C SER A 406 -6.81 3.41 -26.93
N PHE A 407 -7.67 3.83 -25.98
CA PHE A 407 -7.27 4.33 -24.68
C PHE A 407 -6.48 3.29 -23.90
N MET A 408 -6.98 2.07 -23.78
CA MET A 408 -6.28 1.02 -23.03
C MET A 408 -4.96 0.63 -23.70
N GLU A 409 -4.91 0.54 -25.02
CA GLU A 409 -3.66 0.27 -25.76
C GLU A 409 -2.57 1.32 -25.44
N LYS A 410 -2.95 2.60 -25.29
CA LYS A 410 -2.02 3.71 -25.02
C LYS A 410 -1.73 3.94 -23.53
N TYR A 411 -2.73 3.79 -22.66
CA TYR A 411 -2.74 4.30 -21.29
C TYR A 411 -3.06 3.24 -20.21
N LEU A 412 -2.99 1.94 -20.51
CA LEU A 412 -3.27 0.87 -19.53
C LEU A 412 -2.48 1.05 -18.22
N LEU A 413 -1.19 1.39 -18.27
CA LEU A 413 -0.38 1.50 -17.05
C LEU A 413 -0.81 2.68 -16.19
N GLU A 414 -1.05 3.84 -16.80
CA GLU A 414 -1.59 5.02 -16.12
C GLU A 414 -2.95 4.73 -15.49
N PHE A 415 -3.84 4.05 -16.22
CA PHE A 415 -5.14 3.64 -15.72
C PHE A 415 -5.05 2.65 -14.55
N SER A 416 -4.20 1.63 -14.66
CA SER A 416 -4.00 0.64 -13.58
C SER A 416 -3.38 1.24 -12.32
N MET A 417 -2.37 2.10 -12.47
CA MET A 417 -1.79 2.81 -11.33
C MET A 417 -2.80 3.79 -10.71
N LEU A 418 -3.70 4.38 -11.50
CA LEU A 418 -4.79 5.20 -10.96
C LEU A 418 -5.77 4.38 -10.13
N ILE A 419 -6.22 3.22 -10.62
CA ILE A 419 -7.10 2.31 -9.86
C ILE A 419 -6.45 1.95 -8.53
N LEU A 420 -5.19 1.51 -8.56
CA LEU A 420 -4.47 1.14 -7.34
C LEU A 420 -4.27 2.34 -6.42
N SER A 421 -3.94 3.51 -6.95
CA SER A 421 -3.84 4.76 -6.18
C SER A 421 -5.13 5.05 -5.40
N LEU A 422 -6.28 5.01 -6.06
CA LEU A 422 -7.59 5.26 -5.44
C LEU A 422 -7.94 4.21 -4.38
N LEU A 423 -7.68 2.93 -4.68
CA LEU A 423 -7.95 1.83 -3.75
C LEU A 423 -7.06 1.90 -2.51
N LEU A 424 -5.74 2.10 -2.68
CA LEU A 424 -4.80 2.20 -1.56
C LEU A 424 -5.10 3.43 -0.68
N PHE A 425 -5.55 4.54 -1.28
CA PHE A 425 -5.94 5.74 -0.54
C PHE A 425 -7.17 5.55 0.35
N ARG A 426 -7.96 4.49 0.14
CA ARG A 426 -9.07 4.14 1.03
C ARG A 426 -8.61 3.94 2.48
N SER A 427 -7.39 3.43 2.70
CA SER A 427 -6.80 3.28 4.02
C SER A 427 -6.63 4.62 4.75
N ALA A 428 -6.15 5.66 4.05
CA ALA A 428 -6.02 7.01 4.58
C ALA A 428 -7.38 7.65 4.90
N LEU A 429 -8.42 7.36 4.13
CA LEU A 429 -9.79 7.79 4.42
C LEU A 429 -10.41 7.03 5.61
N GLY A 430 -9.94 5.82 5.89
CA GLY A 430 -10.37 5.02 7.04
C GLY A 430 -9.69 5.43 8.36
N ARG A 431 -8.43 5.88 8.29
CA ARG A 431 -7.67 6.43 9.42
C ARG A 431 -6.93 7.68 8.94
N SER A 432 -7.58 8.83 9.11
CA SER A 432 -7.11 10.10 8.53
C SER A 432 -6.09 10.82 9.41
N ASP A 433 -4.95 10.17 9.66
CA ASP A 433 -3.75 10.80 10.20
C ASP A 433 -2.59 10.71 9.21
N TRP A 434 -1.58 11.57 9.41
CA TRP A 434 -0.48 11.72 8.45
C TRP A 434 0.30 10.41 8.19
N PRO A 435 0.66 9.60 9.19
CA PRO A 435 1.27 8.29 8.95
C PRO A 435 0.46 7.42 7.97
N HIS A 436 -0.86 7.34 8.15
CA HIS A 436 -1.73 6.55 7.28
C HIS A 436 -1.90 7.13 5.88
N VAL A 437 -1.84 8.45 5.74
CA VAL A 437 -1.75 9.12 4.43
C VAL A 437 -0.45 8.74 3.73
N THR A 438 0.71 8.90 4.37
CA THR A 438 2.02 8.73 3.72
C THR A 438 2.25 7.34 3.14
N TYR A 439 1.81 6.26 3.82
CA TYR A 439 1.98 4.90 3.27
C TYR A 439 0.89 4.50 2.26
N SER A 440 -0.14 5.33 2.08
CA SER A 440 -1.17 5.13 1.06
C SER A 440 -0.85 5.82 -0.27
N LEU A 441 0.21 6.63 -0.33
CA LEU A 441 0.59 7.45 -1.48
C LEU A 441 1.67 6.92 -2.44
N PRO A 442 2.44 5.84 -2.20
CA PRO A 442 3.52 5.44 -3.11
C PRO A 442 3.10 5.34 -4.59
N VAL A 443 1.99 4.66 -4.89
CA VAL A 443 1.49 4.51 -6.27
C VAL A 443 0.98 5.84 -6.84
N THR A 444 0.43 6.72 -6.00
CA THR A 444 0.00 8.07 -6.42
C THR A 444 1.19 8.87 -6.93
N TYR A 445 2.28 8.93 -6.16
CA TYR A 445 3.48 9.66 -6.56
C TYR A 445 4.16 9.04 -7.77
N ILE A 446 4.22 7.69 -7.85
CA ILE A 446 4.74 7.00 -9.03
C ILE A 446 3.95 7.39 -10.27
N LEU A 447 2.62 7.38 -10.21
CA LEU A 447 1.77 7.79 -11.33
C LEU A 447 2.05 9.24 -11.74
N SER A 448 2.10 10.17 -10.77
CA SER A 448 2.38 11.58 -11.04
C SER A 448 3.74 11.77 -11.73
N ILE A 449 4.79 11.14 -11.19
CA ILE A 449 6.15 11.19 -11.74
C ILE A 449 6.16 10.59 -13.16
N TYR A 450 5.50 9.45 -13.35
CA TYR A 450 5.40 8.81 -14.66
C TYR A 450 4.69 9.69 -15.69
N ILE A 451 3.57 10.32 -15.30
CA ILE A 451 2.84 11.25 -16.17
C ILE A 451 3.75 12.41 -16.59
N VAL A 452 4.44 13.04 -15.63
CA VAL A 452 5.35 14.16 -15.87
C VAL A 452 6.52 13.76 -16.78
N ILE A 453 7.19 12.65 -16.49
CA ILE A 453 8.37 12.22 -17.24
C ILE A 453 8.00 11.77 -18.66
N LYS A 454 7.03 10.86 -18.78
CA LYS A 454 6.65 10.25 -20.07
C LYS A 454 5.98 11.24 -21.02
N HIS A 455 5.03 12.04 -20.54
CA HIS A 455 4.16 12.83 -21.41
C HIS A 455 4.61 14.28 -21.59
N TYR A 456 5.37 14.82 -20.64
CA TYR A 456 5.77 16.24 -20.66
C TYR A 456 7.28 16.44 -20.77
N SER A 457 8.08 15.73 -19.98
CA SER A 457 9.54 15.96 -19.88
C SER A 457 10.29 15.53 -21.14
N HIS A 458 9.82 14.48 -21.84
CA HIS A 458 10.46 13.98 -23.07
C HIS A 458 10.57 15.06 -24.17
N LYS A 459 9.67 16.05 -24.19
CA LYS A 459 9.71 17.14 -25.18
C LYS A 459 10.86 18.11 -24.92
N PHE A 460 11.15 18.38 -23.65
CA PHE A 460 12.25 19.26 -23.23
C PHE A 460 13.62 18.58 -23.37
N LEU A 461 13.68 17.26 -23.17
CA LEU A 461 14.90 16.44 -23.26
C LEU A 461 15.27 16.00 -24.69
N ARG A 462 14.84 16.73 -25.74
CA ARG A 462 15.20 16.42 -27.14
C ARG A 462 16.55 17.01 -27.58
N GLY A 463 17.04 18.07 -26.94
CA GLY A 463 18.31 18.70 -27.30
C GLY A 463 19.50 17.94 -26.73
N TYR A 464 20.47 17.56 -27.58
CA TYR A 464 21.67 16.80 -27.14
C TYR A 464 22.41 17.48 -25.98
N ALA A 465 22.64 18.79 -26.06
CA ALA A 465 23.30 19.56 -25.02
C ALA A 465 22.51 19.53 -23.69
N PHE A 466 21.19 19.74 -23.74
CA PHE A 466 20.34 19.73 -22.56
C PHE A 466 20.28 18.34 -21.91
N THR A 467 20.16 17.27 -22.70
CA THR A 467 20.17 15.89 -22.20
C THR A 467 21.51 15.51 -21.59
N LYS A 468 22.64 15.96 -22.18
CA LYS A 468 23.97 15.77 -21.60
C LYS A 468 24.09 16.48 -20.25
N THR A 469 23.72 17.76 -20.17
CA THR A 469 23.76 18.53 -18.91
C THR A 469 22.87 17.91 -17.85
N TYR A 470 21.64 17.52 -18.20
CA TYR A 470 20.72 16.85 -17.29
C TYR A 470 21.27 15.51 -16.80
N THR A 471 21.87 14.71 -17.69
CA THR A 471 22.49 13.43 -17.32
C THR A 471 23.67 13.63 -16.37
N CYS A 472 24.54 14.61 -16.63
CA CYS A 472 25.64 14.96 -15.73
C CYS A 472 25.14 15.43 -14.36
N LEU A 473 24.10 16.29 -14.34
CA LEU A 473 23.49 16.74 -13.08
C LEU A 473 22.89 15.58 -12.30
N LEU A 474 22.12 14.70 -12.96
CA LEU A 474 21.54 13.52 -12.31
C LEU A 474 22.64 12.59 -11.79
N ALA A 475 23.68 12.34 -12.58
CA ALA A 475 24.82 11.53 -12.15
C ALA A 475 25.50 12.15 -10.92
N ALA A 476 25.72 13.47 -10.90
CA ALA A 476 26.26 14.16 -9.74
C ALA A 476 25.37 14.02 -8.50
N VAL A 477 24.05 14.23 -8.64
CA VAL A 477 23.09 14.07 -7.53
C VAL A 477 23.05 12.63 -7.02
N VAL A 478 22.98 11.65 -7.91
CA VAL A 478 22.99 10.23 -7.55
C VAL A 478 24.29 9.86 -6.84
N THR A 479 25.44 10.30 -7.35
CA THR A 479 26.74 10.08 -6.71
C THR A 479 26.80 10.72 -5.33
N VAL A 480 26.33 11.96 -5.17
CA VAL A 480 26.30 12.63 -3.86
C VAL A 480 25.42 11.87 -2.87
N ILE A 481 24.19 11.52 -3.24
CA ILE A 481 23.27 10.75 -2.39
C ILE A 481 23.90 9.39 -2.04
N PHE A 482 24.47 8.71 -3.02
CA PHE A 482 25.10 7.40 -2.85
C PHE A 482 26.30 7.48 -1.91
N SER A 483 27.24 8.41 -2.15
CA SER A 483 28.43 8.61 -1.31
C SER A 483 28.07 9.03 0.11
N LEU A 484 27.09 9.94 0.29
CA LEU A 484 26.59 10.30 1.61
C LEU A 484 25.94 9.10 2.30
N GLY A 485 25.16 8.30 1.57
CA GLY A 485 24.53 7.09 2.10
C GLY A 485 25.55 6.04 2.52
N ILE A 486 26.59 5.79 1.72
CA ILE A 486 27.70 4.90 2.08
C ILE A 486 28.46 5.45 3.30
N TYR A 487 28.73 6.75 3.34
CA TYR A 487 29.37 7.39 4.48
C TYR A 487 28.55 7.24 5.77
N GLN A 488 27.22 7.41 5.70
CA GLN A 488 26.33 7.20 6.84
C GLN A 488 26.28 5.73 7.28
N ILE A 489 26.31 4.79 6.34
CA ILE A 489 26.38 3.35 6.64
C ILE A 489 27.71 3.00 7.32
N TYR A 490 28.83 3.57 6.87
CA TYR A 490 30.17 3.28 7.39
C TYR A 490 30.44 3.96 8.73
N ARG A 491 30.09 5.24 8.87
CA ARG A 491 30.33 6.02 10.09
C ARG A 491 29.28 5.72 11.16
N GLY A 492 28.04 5.44 10.77
CA GLY A 492 26.96 5.11 11.68
C GLY A 492 26.88 3.62 11.96
N ASP A 493 26.20 3.24 13.03
CA ASP A 493 25.88 1.85 13.34
C ASP A 493 24.70 1.32 12.51
N GLN A 494 24.45 1.88 11.31
CA GLN A 494 23.25 1.58 10.51
C GLN A 494 23.11 0.09 10.17
N ILE A 495 24.21 -0.63 9.94
CA ILE A 495 24.14 -2.08 9.72
C ILE A 495 23.62 -2.79 10.98
N LYS A 496 24.16 -2.45 12.14
CA LYS A 496 23.73 -3.01 13.44
C LYS A 496 22.30 -2.60 13.78
N GLU A 497 21.92 -1.36 13.47
CA GLU A 497 20.57 -0.84 13.67
C GLU A 497 19.53 -1.51 12.76
N ASN A 498 19.87 -1.78 11.50
CA ASN A 498 18.98 -2.47 10.57
C ASN A 498 18.92 -3.97 10.88
N PHE A 499 20.03 -4.57 11.31
CA PHE A 499 20.16 -6.01 11.53
C PHE A 499 20.64 -6.29 12.96
N PRO A 500 19.79 -6.10 13.98
CA PRO A 500 20.14 -6.36 15.39
C PRO A 500 20.14 -7.87 15.71
N LEU A 501 20.66 -8.68 14.80
CA LEU A 501 20.76 -10.12 14.95
C LEU A 501 21.76 -10.45 16.08
N GLY A 502 21.37 -11.35 16.98
CA GLY A 502 22.19 -11.73 18.14
C GLY A 502 22.10 -10.79 19.34
N VAL A 503 21.40 -9.65 19.24
CA VAL A 503 21.07 -8.83 20.41
C VAL A 503 20.09 -9.60 21.29
N LYS A 504 20.39 -9.71 22.59
CA LYS A 504 19.55 -10.44 23.53
C LYS A 504 18.23 -9.70 23.76
N ASP A 505 17.13 -10.44 23.85
CA ASP A 505 15.81 -9.86 24.18
C ASP A 505 15.86 -9.07 25.50
N SER A 506 16.67 -9.47 26.48
CA SER A 506 16.85 -8.74 27.75
C SER A 506 17.41 -7.32 27.60
N GLU A 507 18.07 -7.02 26.49
CA GLU A 507 18.60 -5.69 26.16
C GLU A 507 17.56 -4.82 25.42
N ILE A 508 16.57 -5.46 24.76
CA ILE A 508 15.52 -4.79 24.00
C ILE A 508 14.27 -4.56 24.86
N ILE A 509 13.93 -5.54 25.70
CA ILE A 509 12.76 -5.51 26.59
C ILE A 509 12.92 -4.37 27.61
N PRO A 510 11.91 -3.49 27.76
CA PRO A 510 11.98 -2.39 28.72
C PRO A 510 12.14 -2.89 30.16
N ASP A 511 12.94 -2.20 30.97
CA ASP A 511 13.25 -2.62 32.35
C ASP A 511 12.00 -2.78 33.23
N ASN A 512 11.00 -1.92 33.03
CA ASN A 512 9.73 -1.97 33.76
C ASN A 512 8.87 -3.21 33.42
N TYR A 513 9.24 -4.02 32.43
CA TYR A 513 8.56 -5.26 32.06
C TYR A 513 9.23 -6.47 32.72
N LYS A 514 10.54 -6.38 33.01
CA LYS A 514 11.36 -7.51 33.46
C LYS A 514 10.84 -8.14 34.76
N ALA A 515 10.44 -7.31 35.73
CA ALA A 515 9.88 -7.78 37.00
C ALA A 515 8.58 -8.57 36.78
N THR A 516 7.66 -8.05 35.97
CA THR A 516 6.39 -8.72 35.64
C THR A 516 6.61 -10.01 34.86
N ILE A 517 7.54 -10.02 33.90
CA ILE A 517 7.92 -11.22 33.14
C ILE A 517 8.44 -12.30 34.09
N SER A 518 9.36 -11.94 34.99
CA SER A 518 9.91 -12.89 35.96
C SER A 518 8.83 -13.39 36.92
N PHE A 519 7.95 -12.52 37.39
CA PHE A 519 6.83 -12.90 38.25
C PHE A 519 5.93 -13.93 37.56
N LEU A 520 5.45 -13.66 36.34
CA LEU A 520 4.56 -14.56 35.63
C LEU A 520 5.22 -15.90 35.31
N LYS A 521 6.48 -15.90 34.85
CA LYS A 521 7.23 -17.15 34.58
C LYS A 521 7.40 -18.04 35.82
N ASN A 522 7.59 -17.43 36.98
CA ASN A 522 7.83 -18.16 38.23
C ASN A 522 6.53 -18.61 38.93
N ASN A 523 5.37 -18.02 38.60
CA ASN A 523 4.11 -18.24 39.32
C ASN A 523 2.99 -18.89 38.50
N LEU A 524 3.21 -19.16 37.21
CA LEU A 524 2.28 -19.89 36.35
C LEU A 524 2.72 -21.35 36.17
N THR A 525 1.87 -22.30 36.56
CA THR A 525 2.03 -23.73 36.21
C THR A 525 1.75 -23.96 34.72
N PRO A 526 2.15 -25.10 34.11
CA PRO A 526 1.92 -25.34 32.67
C PRO A 526 0.45 -25.28 32.21
N ASP A 527 -0.50 -25.58 33.09
CA ASP A 527 -1.95 -25.61 32.84
C ASP A 527 -2.67 -24.29 33.19
N GLU A 528 -2.03 -23.40 33.93
CA GLU A 528 -2.55 -22.06 34.23
C GLU A 528 -2.27 -21.09 33.07
N SER A 529 -3.09 -20.06 32.91
CA SER A 529 -2.86 -19.00 31.93
C SER A 529 -2.93 -17.62 32.58
N PHE A 530 -2.56 -16.60 31.81
CA PHE A 530 -2.72 -15.20 32.18
C PHE A 530 -3.41 -14.45 31.05
N PHE A 531 -4.12 -13.39 31.42
CA PHE A 531 -4.77 -12.50 30.48
C PHE A 531 -4.17 -11.09 30.57
N THR A 532 -4.16 -10.35 29.47
CA THR A 532 -3.75 -8.95 29.49
C THR A 532 -4.82 -8.04 28.91
N MET A 533 -5.21 -7.03 29.69
CA MET A 533 -6.06 -5.94 29.26
C MET A 533 -5.24 -4.74 28.75
N THR A 534 -3.90 -4.77 28.76
CA THR A 534 -3.06 -3.61 28.39
C THR A 534 -2.90 -3.37 26.88
N ALA A 535 -3.61 -4.14 26.05
CA ALA A 535 -3.54 -4.14 24.58
C ALA A 535 -2.19 -4.55 23.96
N GLU A 536 -1.22 -4.98 24.76
CA GLU A 536 0.11 -5.33 24.30
C GLU A 536 0.25 -6.85 24.13
N ALA A 537 0.08 -7.34 22.90
CA ALA A 537 0.19 -8.78 22.63
C ALA A 537 1.61 -9.33 22.83
N SER A 538 2.63 -8.47 23.02
CA SER A 538 4.00 -8.91 23.31
C SER A 538 4.14 -9.73 24.59
N TRP A 539 3.22 -9.58 25.56
CA TRP A 539 3.23 -10.37 26.79
C TRP A 539 3.20 -11.87 26.51
N TYR A 540 2.40 -12.32 25.54
CA TYR A 540 2.30 -13.72 25.15
C TYR A 540 3.63 -14.28 24.62
N TYR A 541 4.38 -13.46 23.88
CA TYR A 541 5.74 -13.81 23.46
C TYR A 541 6.72 -13.90 24.64
N PHE A 542 6.68 -12.94 25.56
CA PHE A 542 7.60 -12.91 26.70
C PHE A 542 7.43 -14.09 27.65
N ILE A 543 6.18 -14.50 27.88
CA ILE A 543 5.83 -15.61 28.77
C ILE A 543 5.84 -16.97 28.04
N ASP A 544 5.89 -16.94 26.71
CA ASP A 544 5.80 -18.11 25.83
C ASP A 544 4.52 -18.92 26.05
N ARG A 545 3.38 -18.21 26.05
CA ARG A 545 2.06 -18.80 26.20
C ARG A 545 1.06 -18.16 25.23
N PRO A 546 0.22 -18.95 24.55
CA PRO A 546 -0.89 -18.41 23.78
C PRO A 546 -1.85 -17.59 24.64
N SER A 547 -2.62 -16.73 23.97
CA SER A 547 -3.68 -15.96 24.62
C SER A 547 -4.79 -16.90 25.10
N PRO A 548 -5.34 -16.75 26.33
CA PRO A 548 -6.46 -17.55 26.82
C PRO A 548 -7.79 -17.18 26.16
N CYS A 549 -7.77 -16.33 25.15
CA CYS A 549 -8.92 -15.98 24.33
C CYS A 549 -8.42 -15.68 22.92
N ARG A 550 -9.32 -15.68 21.93
CA ARG A 550 -8.90 -15.46 20.54
C ARG A 550 -8.48 -14.03 20.20
N PHE A 551 -8.33 -13.14 21.18
CA PHE A 551 -7.96 -11.74 20.99
C PHE A 551 -6.62 -11.39 21.68
N PRO A 552 -5.47 -11.82 21.13
CA PRO A 552 -4.17 -11.45 21.69
C PRO A 552 -3.99 -9.93 21.82
N VAL A 553 -4.54 -9.17 20.87
CA VAL A 553 -4.63 -7.71 20.97
C VAL A 553 -6.07 -7.36 21.35
N ILE A 554 -6.30 -7.09 22.63
CA ILE A 554 -7.66 -7.02 23.19
C ILE A 554 -8.54 -5.92 22.58
N ILE A 555 -7.94 -4.86 22.02
CA ILE A 555 -8.70 -3.79 21.35
C ILE A 555 -9.48 -4.28 20.13
N PHE A 556 -9.18 -5.46 19.59
CA PHE A 556 -9.97 -6.05 18.50
C PHE A 556 -11.29 -6.67 18.99
N ALA A 557 -11.46 -6.83 20.29
CA ALA A 557 -12.69 -7.30 20.93
C ALA A 557 -13.69 -6.17 21.28
N MET A 558 -13.53 -4.96 20.73
CA MET A 558 -14.39 -3.81 21.07
C MET A 558 -15.91 -4.01 20.90
N PRO A 559 -16.42 -4.72 19.87
CA PRO A 559 -17.85 -5.03 19.80
C PRO A 559 -18.35 -5.80 21.03
N TYR A 560 -19.52 -5.45 21.58
CA TYR A 560 -20.03 -6.10 22.80
C TYR A 560 -20.10 -7.63 22.73
N PHE A 561 -20.43 -8.19 21.56
CA PHE A 561 -20.49 -9.65 21.41
C PHE A 561 -19.10 -10.31 21.49
N TYR A 562 -18.03 -9.61 21.10
CA TYR A 562 -16.66 -10.08 21.29
C TYR A 562 -16.17 -9.88 22.72
N GLN A 563 -16.59 -8.81 23.39
CA GLN A 563 -16.31 -8.67 24.83
C GLN A 563 -16.93 -9.81 25.64
N ASN A 564 -18.19 -10.15 25.37
CA ASN A 564 -18.88 -11.29 25.99
C ASN A 564 -18.21 -12.64 25.66
N GLU A 565 -17.66 -12.79 24.45
CA GLU A 565 -16.89 -13.97 24.07
C GLU A 565 -15.61 -14.07 24.89
N VAL A 566 -14.86 -12.97 25.04
CA VAL A 566 -13.67 -12.92 25.90
C VAL A 566 -14.02 -13.35 27.32
N VAL A 567 -15.06 -12.76 27.94
CA VAL A 567 -15.45 -13.12 29.32
C VAL A 567 -15.71 -14.63 29.44
N LYS A 568 -16.49 -15.21 28.52
CA LYS A 568 -16.77 -16.66 28.52
C LYS A 568 -15.51 -17.52 28.34
N GLU A 569 -14.58 -17.09 27.50
CA GLU A 569 -13.31 -17.79 27.30
C GLU A 569 -12.43 -17.70 28.54
N LEU A 570 -12.41 -16.55 29.24
CA LEU A 570 -11.66 -16.37 30.48
C LEU A 570 -12.26 -17.17 31.65
N GLU A 571 -13.58 -17.33 31.73
CA GLU A 571 -14.25 -18.19 32.73
C GLU A 571 -13.95 -19.68 32.50
N LYS A 572 -13.82 -20.08 31.22
CA LYS A 572 -13.54 -21.46 30.83
C LYS A 572 -12.07 -21.83 30.98
N ASN A 573 -11.17 -20.89 30.67
CA ASN A 573 -9.74 -21.13 30.71
C ASN A 573 -9.21 -20.81 32.12
N ASN A 574 -8.27 -21.61 32.63
CA ASN A 574 -7.72 -21.47 33.98
C ASN A 574 -6.83 -20.22 34.11
N VAL A 575 -7.43 -19.02 34.06
CA VAL A 575 -6.72 -17.74 34.09
C VAL A 575 -6.45 -17.34 35.54
N LYS A 576 -5.19 -17.39 35.93
CA LYS A 576 -4.75 -17.07 37.30
C LYS A 576 -4.44 -15.60 37.51
N PHE A 577 -3.86 -14.95 36.50
CA PHE A 577 -3.43 -13.56 36.59
C PHE A 577 -4.00 -12.72 35.46
N VAL A 578 -4.34 -11.48 35.79
CA VAL A 578 -4.76 -10.46 34.82
C VAL A 578 -3.82 -9.27 34.91
N LEU A 579 -3.15 -8.96 33.80
CA LEU A 579 -2.44 -7.70 33.62
C LEU A 579 -3.46 -6.61 33.27
N TYR A 580 -3.93 -5.90 34.29
CA TYR A 580 -5.08 -5.02 34.17
C TYR A 580 -4.74 -3.66 33.50
N ARG A 581 -3.72 -2.94 33.99
CA ARG A 581 -3.42 -1.57 33.54
C ARG A 581 -1.94 -1.25 33.57
N ASN A 582 -1.52 -0.29 32.75
CA ASN A 582 -0.21 0.34 32.82
C ASN A 582 -0.24 1.77 32.25
N SER A 583 0.89 2.48 32.35
CA SER A 583 1.08 3.82 31.79
C SER A 583 1.43 3.83 30.30
N HIS A 584 1.41 2.68 29.63
CA HIS A 584 1.76 2.58 28.22
C HIS A 584 0.69 3.23 27.34
N ARG A 585 1.10 3.85 26.24
CA ARG A 585 0.20 4.50 25.28
C ARG A 585 -0.89 3.56 24.76
N ALA A 586 -0.58 2.28 24.58
CA ALA A 586 -1.52 1.28 24.07
C ALA A 586 -2.75 1.11 24.96
N SER A 587 -2.57 1.25 26.28
CA SER A 587 -3.67 1.24 27.27
C SER A 587 -4.57 2.47 27.20
N ARG A 588 -4.16 3.51 26.43
CA ARG A 588 -4.96 4.72 26.16
C ARG A 588 -5.09 4.98 24.66
N PHE A 589 -5.47 3.96 23.89
CA PHE A 589 -5.53 4.04 22.43
C PHE A 589 -6.50 5.15 21.96
N ASP A 590 -5.99 6.10 21.17
CA ASP A 590 -6.67 7.34 20.79
C ASP A 590 -7.21 8.18 21.97
N GLY A 591 -6.58 8.10 23.14
CA GLY A 591 -6.95 8.89 24.32
C GLY A 591 -8.04 8.28 25.19
N PHE A 592 -8.58 7.12 24.82
CA PHE A 592 -9.53 6.36 25.65
C PHE A 592 -8.82 5.21 26.33
N SER A 593 -9.13 5.01 27.60
CA SER A 593 -8.72 3.84 28.36
C SER A 593 -9.32 2.55 27.79
N ASN A 594 -8.73 1.40 28.13
CA ASN A 594 -9.27 0.12 27.69
C ASN A 594 -10.57 -0.20 28.43
N GLU A 595 -10.72 0.23 29.67
CA GLU A 595 -11.93 0.13 30.48
C GLU A 595 -13.12 0.86 29.82
N GLU A 596 -12.89 2.06 29.26
CA GLU A 596 -13.92 2.78 28.49
C GLU A 596 -14.30 2.09 27.18
N ARG A 597 -13.36 1.36 26.56
CA ARG A 597 -13.56 0.68 25.27
C ARG A 597 -14.09 -0.74 25.42
N LEU A 598 -13.82 -1.36 26.55
CA LEU A 598 -14.07 -2.77 26.85
C LEU A 598 -14.79 -2.94 28.20
N PRO A 599 -15.89 -2.22 28.46
CA PRO A 599 -16.52 -2.15 29.78
C PRO A 599 -17.16 -3.46 30.26
N VAL A 600 -17.31 -4.46 29.39
CA VAL A 600 -17.82 -5.78 29.78
C VAL A 600 -16.69 -6.70 30.26
N ILE A 601 -15.46 -6.48 29.77
CA ILE A 601 -14.28 -7.24 30.20
C ILE A 601 -13.69 -6.65 31.49
N ALA A 602 -13.77 -5.32 31.64
CA ALA A 602 -13.28 -4.59 32.81
C ALA A 602 -14.23 -4.71 34.00
#